data_AF-A0A0S8ZMM2-F1
#
_entry.id   AF-A0A0S8ZMM2-F1
#
_cell.length_a   1.000
_cell.length_b   1.000
_cell.length_c   1.000
_cell.angle_alpha   90.00
_cell.angle_beta   90.00
_cell.angle_gamma   90.00
#
_symmetry.space_group_name_H-M   'P 1'
#
loop_
_entity.id
_entity.type
_entity.pdbx_description
1 polymer ?
#
loop_
_entity_poly.entity_id
_entity_poly.type
_entity_poly.pdbx_seq_one_letter_code
_entity_poly.pdbx_strand_id
1 'polypeptide(L)'
;MAFRDLVAEIDSVVFDTLADVGFIEGRRVQGMFSAPWLQPKIGRLNTGLREPCFHIRVADAAGVEKAQTVLIDLPVLDGGGEYTLIHLEPAGDGLVALSLRLKA
;
A
#
# COMPACT_ATOMS: atom_id res chain seq x y z
N MET A 1 27.78 9.23 12.25
CA MET A 1 26.41 8.85 11.84
C MET A 1 25.46 9.57 12.77
N ALA A 2 24.63 10.44 12.23
CA ALA A 2 23.55 11.06 12.98
C ALA A 2 22.44 10.02 13.20
N PHE A 3 21.59 10.22 14.22
CA PHE A 3 20.43 9.38 14.47
C PHE A 3 19.56 9.20 13.21
N ARG A 4 19.43 10.25 12.40
CA ARG A 4 18.71 10.21 11.11
C ARG A 4 19.29 9.21 10.12
N ASP A 5 20.60 9.06 10.06
CA ASP A 5 21.26 8.14 9.14
C ASP A 5 20.96 6.69 9.53
N LEU A 6 20.96 6.38 10.83
CA LEU A 6 20.63 5.06 11.36
C LEU A 6 19.17 4.68 11.10
N VAL A 7 18.24 5.63 11.26
CA VAL A 7 16.82 5.41 10.94
C VAL A 7 16.64 5.10 9.46
N ALA A 8 17.32 5.85 8.57
CA ALA A 8 17.24 5.60 7.13
C ALA A 8 17.81 4.22 6.74
N GLU A 9 18.85 3.76 7.42
CA GLU A 9 19.40 2.41 7.21
C GLU A 9 18.43 1.31 7.66
N ILE A 10 17.79 1.47 8.83
CA ILE A 10 16.75 0.55 9.30
C ILE A 10 15.59 0.48 8.31
N ASP A 11 15.06 1.63 7.88
CA ASP A 11 13.96 1.71 6.91
C ASP A 11 14.33 1.00 5.60
N SER A 12 15.55 1.20 5.11
CA SER A 12 16.02 0.53 3.90
C SER A 12 15.98 -0.99 4.03
N VAL A 13 16.50 -1.54 5.14
CA VAL A 13 16.53 -2.99 5.36
C VAL A 13 15.14 -3.57 5.54
N VAL A 14 14.28 -2.87 6.29
CA VAL A 14 12.89 -3.30 6.54
C VAL A 14 12.11 -3.36 5.22
N PHE A 15 12.18 -2.32 4.40
CA PHE A 15 11.47 -2.30 3.12
C PHE A 15 12.04 -3.29 2.10
N ASP A 16 13.36 -3.50 2.09
CA ASP A 16 13.97 -4.49 1.19
C ASP A 16 13.53 -5.92 1.55
N THR A 17 13.38 -6.22 2.84
CA THR A 17 13.11 -7.57 3.32
C THR A 17 11.62 -7.91 3.43
N LEU A 18 10.79 -6.96 3.87
CA LEU A 18 9.42 -7.22 4.33
C LEU A 18 8.34 -6.53 3.50
N ALA A 19 8.69 -5.65 2.57
CA ALA A 19 7.68 -4.93 1.81
C ALA A 19 7.06 -5.81 0.71
N ASP A 20 5.76 -5.60 0.50
CA ASP A 20 5.05 -6.03 -0.69
C ASP A 20 5.50 -5.19 -1.89
N VAL A 21 5.42 -5.81 -3.07
CA VAL A 21 5.73 -5.15 -4.33
C VAL A 21 4.44 -4.70 -5.01
N GLY A 22 4.42 -3.43 -5.41
CA GLY A 22 3.38 -2.88 -6.25
C GLY A 22 3.96 -2.14 -7.45
N PHE A 23 3.13 -1.88 -8.45
CA PHE A 23 3.47 -1.07 -9.62
C PHE A 23 2.43 0.03 -9.79
N ILE A 24 2.86 1.28 -9.76
CA ILE A 24 2.02 2.44 -10.03
C ILE A 24 2.35 2.92 -11.44
N GLU A 25 1.43 2.78 -12.39
CA GLU A 25 1.68 3.08 -13.82
C GLU A 25 2.96 2.40 -14.36
N GLY A 26 3.21 1.16 -13.93
CA GLY A 26 4.41 0.39 -14.31
C GLY A 26 5.68 0.74 -13.52
N ARG A 27 5.68 1.77 -12.67
CA ARG A 27 6.79 2.07 -11.76
C ARG A 27 6.72 1.17 -10.53
N ARG A 28 7.75 0.37 -10.32
CA ARG A 28 7.88 -0.49 -9.13
C ARG A 28 7.98 0.36 -7.85
N VAL A 29 7.18 0.01 -6.85
CA VAL A 29 7.14 0.63 -5.53
C VAL A 29 7.07 -0.48 -4.47
N GLN A 30 7.78 -0.28 -3.36
CA GLN A 30 7.71 -1.14 -2.19
C GLN A 30 6.79 -0.51 -1.15
N GLY A 31 5.91 -1.33 -0.57
CA GLY A 31 4.96 -0.86 0.42
C GLY A 31 4.36 -1.99 1.24
N MET A 32 3.32 -1.68 2.00
CA MET A 32 2.59 -2.65 2.81
C MET A 32 1.14 -2.66 2.37
N PHE A 33 0.69 -3.77 1.79
CA PHE A 33 -0.66 -3.95 1.31
C PHE A 33 -1.56 -4.55 2.39
N SER A 34 -2.79 -4.02 2.49
CA SER A 34 -3.80 -4.53 3.41
C SER A 34 -5.16 -4.55 2.72
N ALA A 35 -5.75 -5.74 2.64
CA ALA A 35 -7.07 -6.00 2.08
C ALA A 35 -8.02 -6.55 3.17
N PRO A 36 -8.64 -5.68 3.98
CA PRO A 36 -9.38 -6.08 5.17
C PRO A 36 -10.70 -6.83 4.91
N TRP A 37 -11.12 -7.00 3.65
CA TRP A 37 -12.32 -7.79 3.30
C TRP A 37 -12.08 -9.31 3.25
N LEU A 38 -10.85 -9.79 3.51
CA LEU A 38 -10.51 -11.19 3.34
C LEU A 38 -10.90 -12.12 4.52
N GLN A 39 -11.52 -11.64 5.63
CA GLN A 39 -12.37 -12.41 6.60
C GLN A 39 -12.86 -11.56 7.82
N PRO A 40 -13.96 -11.92 8.56
CA PRO A 40 -14.56 -13.26 8.72
C PRO A 40 -15.99 -13.46 8.19
N LYS A 41 -16.30 -14.72 7.86
CA LYS A 41 -17.65 -15.21 7.57
C LYS A 41 -18.46 -15.46 8.85
N ILE A 42 -19.74 -15.10 8.77
CA ILE A 42 -20.89 -15.41 9.65
C ILE A 42 -21.19 -14.38 10.76
N GLY A 43 -22.31 -13.68 10.56
CA GLY A 43 -23.05 -12.98 11.62
C GLY A 43 -23.39 -11.51 11.35
N ARG A 44 -24.08 -11.17 10.24
CA ARG A 44 -24.84 -9.91 9.97
C ARG A 44 -24.25 -8.56 10.44
N LEU A 45 -22.96 -8.46 10.74
CA LEU A 45 -22.32 -7.21 11.10
C LEU A 45 -21.95 -6.48 9.82
N ASN A 46 -22.55 -5.31 9.63
CA ASN A 46 -22.10 -4.31 8.68
C ASN A 46 -20.75 -3.78 9.20
N THR A 47 -19.70 -4.59 9.07
CA THR A 47 -18.33 -4.15 9.36
C THR A 47 -18.03 -3.10 8.31
N GLY A 48 -17.70 -1.87 8.73
CA GLY A 48 -17.36 -0.80 7.80
C GLY A 48 -16.22 -1.27 6.91
N LEU A 49 -16.57 -1.77 5.72
CA LEU A 49 -15.68 -2.31 4.71
C LEU A 49 -14.66 -1.20 4.42
N ARG A 50 -13.45 -1.37 4.96
CA ARG A 50 -12.35 -0.46 4.69
C ARG A 50 -11.81 -0.77 3.32
N GLU A 51 -11.53 0.26 2.55
CA GLU A 51 -10.90 0.14 1.25
C GLU A 51 -9.53 -0.53 1.38
N PRO A 52 -9.06 -1.25 0.34
CA PRO A 52 -7.67 -1.69 0.32
C PRO A 52 -6.72 -0.52 0.46
N CYS A 53 -5.71 -0.70 1.29
CA CYS A 53 -4.69 0.31 1.49
C CYS A 53 -3.33 -0.25 1.10
N PHE A 54 -2.57 0.52 0.33
CA PHE A 54 -1.17 0.26 0.06
C PHE A 54 -0.35 1.41 0.64
N HIS A 55 0.42 1.13 1.70
CA HIS A 55 1.22 2.14 2.39
C HIS A 55 2.61 2.19 1.77
N ILE A 56 2.99 3.34 1.23
CA ILE A 56 4.28 3.54 0.56
C ILE A 56 5.06 4.65 1.26
N ARG A 57 6.38 4.69 1.07
CA ARG A 57 7.20 5.79 1.60
C ARG A 57 6.83 7.11 0.92
N VAL A 58 6.90 8.21 1.65
CA VAL A 58 6.69 9.57 1.11
C VAL A 58 7.63 9.85 -0.09
N ALA A 59 8.87 9.33 -0.06
CA ALA A 59 9.81 9.47 -1.17
C ALA A 59 9.31 8.80 -2.47
N ASP A 60 8.57 7.69 -2.35
CA ASP A 60 8.04 6.94 -3.49
C ASP A 60 6.69 7.49 -3.98
N ALA A 61 6.05 8.37 -3.21
CA ALA A 61 4.77 9.01 -3.52
C ALA A 61 4.87 10.20 -4.50
N ALA A 62 6.08 10.62 -4.87
CA ALA A 62 6.27 11.67 -5.86
C ALA A 62 5.65 11.29 -7.23
N GLY A 63 4.79 12.16 -7.76
CA GLY A 63 4.08 11.94 -9.04
C GLY A 63 2.96 10.90 -8.98
N VAL A 64 2.59 10.42 -7.78
CA VAL A 64 1.42 9.56 -7.59
C VAL A 64 0.17 10.41 -7.50
N GLU A 65 -0.83 10.09 -8.32
CA GLU A 65 -2.07 10.85 -8.45
C GLU A 65 -3.29 9.93 -8.47
N LYS A 66 -4.45 10.48 -8.11
CA LYS A 66 -5.73 9.75 -8.20
C LYS A 66 -6.00 9.28 -9.63
N ALA A 67 -6.79 8.22 -9.74
CA ALA A 67 -7.16 7.52 -10.97
C ALA A 67 -6.03 6.75 -11.67
N GLN A 68 -4.80 6.77 -11.15
CA GLN A 68 -3.73 5.90 -11.63
C GLN A 68 -4.02 4.42 -11.34
N THR A 69 -3.50 3.55 -12.21
CA THR A 69 -3.54 2.10 -12.05
C THR A 69 -2.42 1.66 -11.11
N VAL A 70 -2.80 0.89 -10.09
CA VAL A 70 -1.90 0.26 -9.13
C VAL A 70 -2.06 -1.25 -9.25
N LEU A 71 -1.00 -1.94 -9.66
CA LEU A 71 -0.92 -3.40 -9.64
C LEU A 71 -0.25 -3.83 -8.34
N ILE A 72 -0.89 -4.70 -7.56
CA ILE A 72 -0.30 -5.34 -6.39
C ILE A 72 0.20 -6.72 -6.79
N ASP A 73 1.51 -6.93 -6.71
CA ASP A 73 2.20 -8.17 -7.11
C ASP A 73 2.20 -9.17 -5.96
N LEU A 74 1.00 -9.64 -5.62
CA LEU A 74 0.74 -10.68 -4.63
C LEU A 74 -0.13 -11.77 -5.25
N PRO A 75 -0.21 -12.97 -4.64
CA PRO A 75 -1.21 -13.95 -5.02
C PRO A 75 -2.63 -13.36 -4.95
N VAL A 76 -3.51 -13.75 -5.88
CA VAL A 76 -4.91 -13.28 -5.92
C VAL A 76 -5.63 -13.58 -4.59
N LEU A 77 -5.30 -14.71 -3.94
CA LEU A 77 -5.86 -15.08 -2.64
C LEU A 77 -5.41 -14.15 -1.51
N ASP A 78 -4.27 -13.47 -1.64
CA ASP A 78 -3.78 -12.46 -0.70
C ASP A 78 -4.26 -11.04 -1.09
N GLY A 79 -5.08 -10.93 -2.14
CA GLY A 79 -5.59 -9.67 -2.65
C GLY A 79 -4.67 -8.99 -3.68
N GLY A 80 -3.80 -9.74 -4.37
CA GLY A 80 -3.09 -9.20 -5.53
C GLY A 80 -4.02 -8.95 -6.73
N GLY A 81 -3.63 -8.02 -7.60
CA GLY A 81 -4.41 -7.63 -8.77
C GLY A 81 -4.31 -6.14 -9.13
N GLU A 82 -5.12 -5.71 -10.11
CA GLU A 82 -5.18 -4.32 -10.53
C GLU A 82 -6.23 -3.52 -9.74
N TYR A 83 -5.81 -2.32 -9.36
CA TYR A 83 -6.59 -1.36 -8.60
C TYR A 83 -6.54 0.01 -9.24
N THR A 84 -7.56 0.82 -8.98
CA THR A 84 -7.55 2.26 -9.22
C THR A 84 -7.27 2.98 -7.92
N LEU A 85 -6.31 3.91 -7.94
CA LEU A 85 -6.02 4.79 -6.81
C LEU A 85 -7.14 5.82 -6.64
N ILE A 86 -7.82 5.83 -5.49
CA ILE A 86 -8.93 6.74 -5.22
C ILE A 86 -8.57 7.86 -4.25
N HIS A 87 -7.63 7.61 -3.33
CA HIS A 87 -7.20 8.59 -2.34
C HIS A 87 -5.74 8.40 -1.94
N LEU A 88 -5.09 9.51 -1.58
CA LEU A 88 -3.74 9.53 -1.02
C LEU A 88 -3.77 10.31 0.27
N GLU A 89 -3.36 9.69 1.37
CA GLU A 89 -3.37 10.29 2.70
C GLU A 89 -1.97 10.20 3.34
N PRO A 90 -1.27 11.33 3.54
CA PRO A 90 -0.03 11.35 4.31
C PRO A 90 -0.31 11.06 5.80
N ALA A 91 0.29 9.99 6.35
CA ALA A 91 0.02 9.56 7.72
C ALA A 91 0.87 10.31 8.78
N GLY A 92 1.90 11.06 8.34
CA GLY A 92 2.79 11.83 9.23
C GLY A 92 3.92 11.02 9.86
N ASP A 93 4.01 9.73 9.56
CA ASP A 93 5.03 8.77 10.02
C ASP A 93 6.09 8.47 8.94
N GLY A 94 6.10 9.23 7.84
CA GLY A 94 6.97 8.98 6.68
C GLY A 94 6.33 8.08 5.62
N LEU A 95 5.08 7.65 5.83
CA LEU A 95 4.30 6.87 4.87
C LEU A 95 3.12 7.68 4.31
N VAL A 96 2.66 7.22 3.15
CA VAL A 96 1.44 7.67 2.47
C VAL A 96 0.56 6.45 2.28
N ALA A 97 -0.67 6.51 2.79
CA ALA A 97 -1.68 5.50 2.56
C ALA A 97 -2.35 5.77 1.20
N LEU A 98 -2.25 4.81 0.30
CA LEU A 98 -2.97 4.80 -0.96
C LEU A 98 -4.25 3.99 -0.78
N SER A 99 -5.41 4.65 -0.77
CA SER A 99 -6.70 3.95 -0.78
C SER A 99 -7.01 3.51 -2.21
N LEU A 100 -7.35 2.24 -2.35
CA LEU A 100 -7.49 1.57 -3.64
C LEU A 100 -8.92 1.09 -3.85
N ARG A 101 -9.30 0.90 -5.11
CA ARG A 101 -10.55 0.26 -5.51
C ARG A 101 -10.25 -0.81 -6.54
N LEU A 102 -10.83 -2.00 -6.40
CA LEU A 102 -10.64 -3.08 -7.37
C LEU A 102 -11.04 -2.59 -8.78
N LYS A 103 -10.18 -2.84 -9.76
CA LYS A 103 -10.49 -2.58 -11.16
C LYS A 103 -11.25 -3.80 -11.71
N ALA A 104 -12.48 -3.56 -12.15
CA ALA A 104 -13.37 -4.61 -12.69
C ALA A 104 -13.03 -4.93 -14.14
#